data_AF-A0A537F913-F1
#
_entry.id   AF-A0A537F913-F1
#
_cell.length_a   1.000
_cell.length_b   1.000
_cell.length_c   1.000
_cell.angle_alpha   90.00
_cell.angle_beta   90.00
_cell.angle_gamma   90.00
#
_symmetry.space_group_name_H-M   'P 1'
#
loop_
_entity.id
_entity.type
_entity.pdbx_description
1 polymer ?
#
loop_
_entity_poly.entity_id
_entity_poly.type
_entity_poly.pdbx_seq_one_letter_code
_entity_poly.pdbx_strand_id
1 'polypeptide(L)' 'MAIVEVLEKKGALTDLDLQKELKGSYGEVSFREVNSNLMKLEIIGVLRVSRLMKGKRQVQLIEKN' A
#
# COMPACT_ATOMS: atom_id res chain seq x y z
N MET A 1 8.67 -6.10 5.79
CA MET A 1 8.41 -5.28 4.58
C MET A 1 7.47 -4.17 5.01
N ALA A 2 7.92 -2.91 5.02
CA ALA A 2 7.17 -1.78 5.61
C ALA A 2 5.70 -1.65 5.14
N ILE A 3 5.42 -1.87 3.84
CA ILE A 3 4.04 -1.83 3.31
C ILE A 3 3.16 -2.91 3.93
N VAL A 4 3.66 -4.15 4.01
CA VAL A 4 2.92 -5.29 4.56
C VAL A 4 2.66 -5.04 6.05
N GLU A 5 3.68 -4.61 6.80
CA GLU A 5 3.55 -4.29 8.24
C GLU A 5 2.49 -3.21 8.52
N VAL A 6 2.44 -2.17 7.69
CA VAL A 6 1.42 -1.12 7.81
C VAL A 6 0.02 -1.69 7.55
N LEU A 7 -0.16 -2.48 6.49
CA LEU A 7 -1.46 -3.08 6.15
C LEU A 7 -1.89 -4.18 7.15
N GLU A 8 -0.94 -4.90 7.74
CA GLU A 8 -1.18 -5.84 8.85
C GLU A 8 -1.71 -5.12 10.09
N LYS A 9 -1.23 -3.91 10.39
CA LYS A 9 -1.69 -3.13 11.55
C LYS A 9 -2.99 -2.37 11.29
N LYS A 10 -3.12 -1.75 10.12
CA LYS A 10 -4.19 -0.79 9.82
C LYS A 10 -5.32 -1.36 8.96
N GLY A 11 -5.12 -2.52 8.33
CA GLY A 11 -6.04 -3.07 7.35
C GLY A 11 -5.91 -2.40 5.99
N ALA A 12 -6.99 -2.42 5.20
CA ALA A 12 -7.00 -1.82 3.88
C ALA A 12 -6.90 -0.29 3.97
N LEU A 13 -6.01 0.30 3.18
CA LEU A 13 -5.77 1.75 3.13
C LEU A 13 -5.87 2.27 1.70
N THR A 14 -6.05 3.58 1.56
CA THR A 14 -5.83 4.20 0.25
C THR A 14 -4.34 4.27 -0.05
N ASP A 15 -3.97 4.36 -1.33
CA ASP A 15 -2.58 4.56 -1.73
C ASP A 15 -1.96 5.86 -1.16
N LEU A 16 -2.78 6.90 -1.00
CA LEU A 16 -2.40 8.15 -0.33
C LEU A 16 -2.18 7.96 1.17
N ASP A 17 -3.11 7.30 1.86
CA ASP A 17 -3.02 7.06 3.31
C ASP A 17 -1.85 6.14 3.64
N LEU A 18 -1.64 5.10 2.82
CA LEU A 18 -0.49 4.21 2.93
C LEU A 18 0.83 4.97 2.79
N GLN A 19 0.94 5.87 1.80
CA GLN A 19 2.15 6.69 1.66
C GLN A 19 2.36 7.60 2.89
N LYS A 20 1.30 8.19 3.42
CA LYS A 20 1.38 9.05 4.61
C LYS A 20 1.86 8.26 5.84
N GLU A 21 1.34 7.05 6.06
CA GLU A 21 1.76 6.16 7.14
C GLU A 21 3.22 5.72 6.99
N LEU A 22 3.64 5.38 5.76
CA LEU A 22 5.04 5.05 5.46
C LEU A 22 5.97 6.24 5.72
N LYS A 23 5.55 7.46 5.33
CA LYS A 23 6.31 8.68 5.60
C LYS A 23 6.50 8.93 7.09
N GLY A 24 5.43 8.77 7.87
CA GLY A 24 5.47 8.96 9.32
C GLY A 24 6.31 7.93 10.07
N SER A 25 6.39 6.70 9.55
CA SER A 25 7.03 5.58 10.25
C SER A 25 8.46 5.29 9.78
N TYR A 26 8.80 5.60 8.53
CA TYR A 26 10.07 5.19 7.89
C TYR A 26 10.83 6.34 7.20
N GLY A 27 10.36 7.59 7.32
CA GLY A 27 11.02 8.78 6.75
C GLY A 27 10.50 9.18 5.36
N GLU A 28 11.17 10.11 4.69
CA GLU A 28 10.75 10.57 3.35
C GLU A 28 10.72 9.41 2.34
N VAL A 29 9.53 9.08 1.82
CA VAL A 29 9.33 8.07 0.77
C VAL A 29 8.57 8.69 -0.41
N SER A 30 9.10 8.53 -1.62
CA SER A 30 8.48 9.06 -2.83
C SER A 30 7.28 8.24 -3.28
N PHE A 31 6.33 8.87 -3.97
CA PHE A 31 5.22 8.14 -4.61
C PHE A 31 5.70 7.08 -5.61
N ARG A 32 6.81 7.35 -6.32
CA ARG A 32 7.38 6.42 -7.30
C ARG A 32 7.86 5.14 -6.61
N GLU A 33 8.54 5.25 -5.47
CA GLU A 33 8.99 4.09 -4.70
C GLU A 33 7.81 3.28 -4.14
N VAL A 34 6.81 3.94 -3.56
CA VAL A 34 5.60 3.24 -3.07
C VAL A 34 4.92 2.52 -4.22
N ASN A 35 4.67 3.19 -5.35
CA ASN A 35 4.04 2.57 -6.51
C ASN A 35 4.83 1.38 -7.08
N SER A 36 6.16 1.50 -7.16
CA SER A 36 7.01 0.42 -7.66
C SER A 36 6.97 -0.80 -6.75
N ASN A 37 6.94 -0.59 -5.43
CA ASN A 37 6.80 -1.68 -4.46
C ASN A 37 5.39 -2.28 -4.48
N LEU A 38 4.33 -1.46 -4.57
CA LEU A 38 2.96 -1.95 -4.71
C LEU A 38 2.81 -2.84 -5.95
N MET A 39 3.33 -2.41 -7.10
CA MET A 39 3.30 -3.21 -8.33
C MET A 39 4.01 -4.56 -8.15
N LYS A 40 5.20 -4.56 -7.53
CA LYS A 40 5.93 -5.81 -7.25
C LYS A 40 5.14 -6.74 -6.35
N LEU A 41 4.59 -6.23 -5.25
CA LEU A 41 3.84 -7.00 -4.25
C LEU A 41 2.51 -7.52 -4.82
N GLU A 42 1.88 -6.77 -5.73
CA GLU A 42 0.68 -7.20 -6.44
C GLU A 42 0.98 -8.34 -7.42
N ILE A 43 2.06 -8.23 -8.20
CA ILE A 43 2.49 -9.28 -9.15
C ILE A 43 2.78 -10.61 -8.44
N ILE A 44 3.40 -10.56 -7.26
CA ILE A 44 3.70 -11.77 -6.47
C ILE A 44 2.52 -12.25 -5.61
N GLY A 45 1.37 -11.59 -5.65
CA GLY A 45 0.16 -12.03 -4.95
C GLY A 45 0.15 -11.77 -3.44
N VAL A 46 0.91 -10.80 -2.94
CA VAL A 46 0.91 -10.43 -1.50
C VAL A 46 -0.25 -9.48 -1.16
N LEU A 47 -0.54 -8.55 -2.06
CA LEU A 47 -1.58 -7.55 -1.91
C LEU A 47 -2.36 -7.36 -3.20
N ARG A 48 -3.50 -6.67 -3.11
CA ARG A 48 -4.29 -6.23 -4.26
C ARG A 48 -4.46 -4.72 -4.23
N VAL A 49 -4.38 -4.09 -5.41
CA VAL A 49 -4.69 -2.68 -5.62
C VAL A 49 -5.97 -2.53 -6.44
N SER A 50 -7.04 -2.02 -5.83
CA SER A 50 -8.35 -1.83 -6.47
C SER A 50 -8.63 -0.35 -6.69
N ARG A 51 -9.18 0.03 -7.85
CA ARG A 51 -9.64 1.41 -8.08
C ARG A 51 -10.91 1.67 -7.28
N LEU A 52 -10.93 2.74 -6.48
CA LEU A 52 -12.14 3.24 -5.82
C LEU A 52 -12.84 4.29 -6.68
N MET A 53 -12.10 5.29 -7.15
CA MET A 53 -12.56 6.35 -8.06
C MET A 53 -11.38 6.90 -8.87
N LYS A 54 -11.62 7.88 -9.75
CA LYS A 54 -10.54 8.51 -10.53
C LYS A 54 -9.48 9.08 -9.57
N GLY A 55 -8.26 8.57 -9.68
CA GLY A 55 -7.12 9.03 -8.87
C GLY A 55 -7.04 8.48 -7.44
N LYS A 56 -7.93 7.56 -7.04
CA LYS A 56 -7.91 6.96 -5.69
C LYS A 56 -7.95 5.44 -5.76
N ARG A 57 -6.97 4.79 -5.12
CA ARG A 57 -6.82 3.33 -5.12
C ARG A 57 -6.89 2.81 -3.69
N GLN A 58 -7.49 1.65 -3.49
CA GLN A 58 -7.45 0.90 -2.24
C GLN A 58 -6.39 -0.18 -2.34
N VAL A 59 -5.61 -0.35 -1.28
CA VAL A 59 -4.55 -1.34 -1.14
C VAL A 59 -4.92 -2.23 0.05
N GLN A 60 -4.92 -3.55 -0.15
CA GLN A 60 -5.23 -4.53 0.90
C GLN A 60 -4.39 -5.80 0.74
N LEU A 61 -4.07 -6.48 1.85
CA LEU A 61 -3.46 -7.82 1.81
C LEU A 61 -4.47 -8.84 1.28
N ILE A 62 -3.98 -9.87 0.58
CA ILE A 62 -4.85 -10.92 0.03
C ILE A 62 -5.36 -11.87 1.13
N GLU A 63 -4.55 -12.16 2.16
CA GLU A 63 -4.88 -13.14 3.20
C GLU A 63 -5.74 -12.60 4.36
N LYS A 64 -6.05 -11.30 4.38
CA LYS A 64 -7.02 -10.73 5.33
C LYS A 64 -8.41 -10.69 4.71
N ASN A 65 -9.08 -11.85 4.70
CA ASN A 65 -10.56 -11.94 4.63
C ASN A 65 -11.09 -12.37 5.99
#